data_AF-A0AAV2MY23-F1
#
_entry.id   AF-A0AAV2MY23-F1
#
_cell.length_a   1.000
_cell.length_b   1.000
_cell.length_c   1.000
_cell.angle_alpha   90.00
_cell.angle_beta   90.00
_cell.angle_gamma   90.00
#
_symmetry.space_group_name_H-M   'P 1'
#
loop_
_entity.id
_entity.type
_entity.pdbx_description
1 polymer ?
#
loop_
_entity_poly.entity_id
_entity_poly.type
_entity_poly.pdbx_seq_one_letter_code
_entity_poly.pdbx_strand_id
1 'polypeptide(L)'
;MTTITTQVEAVLNSRPLCPLSDDTTDYHALTSGHFLIGEAPTAIPEPNLSAEKTSRLSRWQLLRQKLDHFLSRWSSECLQRYQAVSKWHIHPPTSRKDPWC
;
A
#
# COMPACT_ATOMS: atom_id res chain seq x y z
N MET A 1 -10.63 -9.66 -18.96
CA MET A 1 -11.47 -10.20 -17.88
C MET A 1 -10.81 -9.85 -16.57
N THR A 2 -11.31 -8.82 -15.87
CA THR A 2 -10.75 -8.37 -14.58
C THR A 2 -11.60 -8.93 -13.44
N THR A 3 -10.97 -9.58 -12.46
CA THR A 3 -11.63 -10.14 -11.27
C THR A 3 -11.29 -9.32 -10.03
N ILE A 4 -12.05 -9.49 -8.96
CA ILE A 4 -11.78 -8.81 -7.69
C ILE A 4 -10.39 -9.16 -7.14
N THR A 5 -9.95 -10.42 -7.26
CA THR A 5 -8.64 -10.87 -6.78
C THR A 5 -7.51 -10.21 -7.57
N THR A 6 -7.63 -10.13 -8.89
CA THR A 6 -6.63 -9.44 -9.73
C THR A 6 -6.51 -7.95 -9.40
N GLN A 7 -7.62 -7.27 -9.03
CA GLN A 7 -7.57 -5.87 -8.61
C GLN A 7 -6.93 -5.72 -7.23
N VAL A 8 -7.24 -6.61 -6.28
CA VAL A 8 -6.62 -6.62 -4.96
C VAL A 8 -5.10 -6.82 -5.07
N GLU A 9 -4.66 -7.80 -5.86
CA GLU A 9 -3.25 -8.06 -6.13
C GLU A 9 -2.56 -6.85 -6.72
N ALA A 10 -3.13 -6.24 -7.76
CA ALA A 10 -2.57 -5.04 -8.39
C ALA A 10 -2.39 -3.90 -7.37
N VAL A 11 -3.38 -3.66 -6.51
CA VAL A 11 -3.28 -2.61 -5.48
C VAL A 11 -2.25 -2.95 -4.41
N LEU A 12 -2.14 -4.20 -3.98
CA LEU A 12 -1.12 -4.59 -3.00
C LEU A 12 0.29 -4.43 -3.60
N ASN A 13 0.47 -4.76 -4.87
CA ASN A 13 1.74 -4.66 -5.56
C ASN A 13 2.13 -3.23 -5.94
N SER A 14 1.17 -2.30 -6.04
CA SER A 14 1.43 -0.88 -6.29
C SER A 14 1.78 -0.08 -5.04
N ARG A 15 1.73 -0.68 -3.84
CA ARG A 15 1.96 0.06 -2.59
C ARG A 15 3.44 0.41 -2.40
N PRO A 16 3.76 1.64 -1.98
CA PRO A 16 5.11 2.06 -1.68
C PRO A 16 5.66 1.33 -0.45
N LEU A 17 6.87 0.81 -0.57
CA LEU A 17 7.67 0.21 0.50
C LEU A 17 8.64 1.25 1.08
N CYS A 18 9.37 1.95 0.21
CA CYS A 18 10.28 3.04 0.57
C CYS A 18 10.46 4.01 -0.62
N PRO A 19 10.96 5.24 -0.40
CA PRO A 19 11.41 6.11 -1.49
C PRO A 19 12.49 5.43 -2.35
N LEU A 20 12.53 5.75 -3.64
CA LEU A 20 13.63 5.31 -4.53
C LEU A 20 14.89 6.20 -4.39
N SER A 21 14.69 7.42 -3.92
CA SER A 21 15.70 8.47 -3.82
C SER A 21 15.54 9.22 -2.51
N ASP A 22 16.63 9.83 -2.03
CA ASP A 22 16.61 10.76 -0.90
C ASP A 22 16.17 12.18 -1.32
N ASP A 23 15.97 12.42 -2.62
CA ASP A 23 15.45 13.68 -3.13
C ASP A 23 13.98 13.87 -2.73
N THR A 24 13.72 14.93 -1.98
CA THR A 24 12.37 15.31 -1.52
C THR A 24 11.41 15.71 -2.64
N THR A 25 11.92 15.97 -3.85
CA THR A 25 11.12 16.28 -5.04
C THR A 25 10.84 15.05 -5.90
N ASP A 26 11.48 13.92 -5.61
CA ASP A 26 11.24 12.65 -6.28
C ASP A 26 10.10 11.89 -5.57
N TYR A 27 8.97 11.73 -6.28
CA TYR A 27 7.80 11.02 -5.78
C TYR A 27 7.79 9.53 -6.16
N HIS A 28 8.86 9.02 -6.77
CA HIS A 28 8.98 7.59 -7.06
C HIS A 28 9.27 6.78 -5.79
N ALA A 29 8.53 5.68 -5.66
CA ALA A 29 8.67 4.77 -4.54
C ALA A 29 8.89 3.34 -5.03
N LEU A 30 9.69 2.60 -4.28
CA LEU A 30 9.92 1.19 -4.49
C LEU A 30 8.64 0.48 -4.09
N THR A 31 8.13 -0.37 -4.95
CA THR A 31 6.89 -1.12 -4.70
C THR A 31 7.17 -2.60 -4.89
N SER A 32 6.34 -3.46 -4.31
CA SER A 32 6.46 -4.91 -4.54
C SER A 32 6.37 -5.28 -6.02
N GLY A 33 5.60 -4.52 -6.80
CA GLY A 33 5.48 -4.70 -8.24
C GLY A 33 6.80 -4.54 -9.02
N HIS A 34 7.73 -3.71 -8.56
CA HIS A 34 9.06 -3.61 -9.17
C HIS A 34 9.79 -4.97 -9.18
N PHE A 35 9.58 -5.81 -8.17
CA PHE A 35 10.17 -7.15 -8.13
C PHE A 35 9.44 -8.17 -9.01
N LEU A 36 8.14 -7.97 -9.24
CA LEU A 36 7.30 -8.90 -9.98
C LEU A 36 7.35 -8.66 -11.50
N ILE A 37 7.30 -7.39 -11.90
CA ILE A 37 7.16 -6.98 -13.31
C ILE A 37 8.19 -5.93 -13.75
N GLY A 38 9.09 -5.50 -12.85
CA GLY A 38 10.15 -4.52 -13.16
C GLY A 38 9.75 -3.06 -12.95
N GLU A 39 8.47 -2.77 -12.70
CA GLU A 39 7.96 -1.41 -12.51
C GLU A 39 6.82 -1.35 -11.48
N ALA A 40 6.52 -0.15 -10.98
CA ALA A 40 5.33 0.06 -10.16
C ALA A 40 4.05 -0.04 -11.01
N PRO A 41 3.12 -0.96 -10.68
CA PRO A 41 1.80 -0.97 -11.30
C PRO A 41 1.11 0.37 -11.03
N THR A 42 0.82 1.14 -12.08
CA THR A 42 0.15 2.44 -11.92
C THR A 42 -1.34 2.21 -11.69
N ALA A 43 -1.82 2.40 -10.47
CA ALA A 43 -3.25 2.39 -10.17
C ALA A 43 -3.79 3.83 -10.28
N ILE A 44 -4.63 4.10 -11.27
CA ILE A 44 -5.31 5.40 -11.38
C ILE A 44 -6.24 5.57 -10.17
N PRO A 45 -6.24 6.74 -9.49
CA PRO A 45 -7.20 7.02 -8.43
C PRO A 45 -8.63 6.97 -9.00
N GLU A 46 -9.41 6.00 -8.58
CA GLU A 46 -10.81 5.84 -8.97
C GLU A 46 -11.73 6.31 -7.83
N PRO A 47 -12.94 6.82 -8.16
CA PRO A 47 -13.89 7.32 -7.16
C PRO A 47 -14.34 6.20 -6.21
N ASN A 48 -14.56 6.58 -4.95
CA ASN A 48 -15.08 5.66 -3.94
C ASN A 48 -16.59 5.40 -4.17
N LEU A 49 -16.97 4.14 -4.30
CA LEU A 49 -18.35 3.71 -4.55
C LEU A 49 -18.97 2.96 -3.37
N SER A 50 -18.38 3.04 -2.18
CA SER A 50 -18.83 2.30 -1.00
C SER A 50 -20.26 2.63 -0.55
N ALA A 51 -20.73 3.86 -0.81
CA ALA A 51 -22.07 4.32 -0.44
C ALA A 51 -23.15 4.11 -1.51
N GLU A 52 -22.78 3.72 -2.74
CA GLU A 52 -23.74 3.60 -3.84
C GLU A 52 -24.53 2.28 -3.76
N LYS A 53 -25.82 2.32 -4.10
CA LYS A 53 -26.67 1.12 -4.06
C LYS A 53 -26.24 0.13 -5.15
N THR A 54 -25.96 -1.11 -4.74
CA THR A 54 -25.53 -2.21 -5.63
C THR A 54 -26.45 -2.43 -6.82
N SER A 55 -27.76 -2.21 -6.67
CA SER A 55 -28.75 -2.38 -7.74
C SER A 55 -28.57 -1.47 -8.95
N ARG A 56 -27.76 -0.40 -8.83
CA ARG A 56 -27.51 0.58 -9.91
C ARG A 56 -26.11 0.47 -10.50
N LEU A 57 -25.32 -0.50 -10.05
CA LEU A 57 -23.91 -0.60 -10.42
C LEU A 57 -23.72 -1.47 -11.67
N SER A 58 -22.93 -0.97 -12.62
CA SER A 58 -22.30 -1.79 -13.64
C SER A 58 -21.35 -2.83 -13.02
N ARG A 59 -20.98 -3.86 -13.78
CA ARG A 59 -20.03 -4.89 -13.32
C ARG A 59 -18.71 -4.29 -12.83
N TRP A 60 -18.16 -3.30 -13.54
CA TRP A 60 -16.92 -2.64 -13.14
C TRP A 60 -17.11 -1.87 -11.82
N GLN A 61 -18.19 -1.11 -11.68
CA GLN A 61 -18.51 -0.39 -10.44
C GLN A 61 -18.70 -1.35 -9.25
N LEU A 62 -19.30 -2.51 -9.48
CA LEU A 62 -19.45 -3.55 -8.46
C LEU A 62 -18.09 -4.08 -7.98
N LEU A 63 -17.16 -4.33 -8.91
CA LEU A 63 -15.80 -4.74 -8.55
C LEU A 63 -15.08 -3.64 -7.78
N ARG A 64 -15.22 -2.38 -8.22
CA ARG A 64 -14.65 -1.23 -7.52
C ARG A 64 -15.20 -1.07 -6.11
N GLN A 65 -16.51 -1.18 -5.93
CA GLN A 65 -17.15 -1.14 -4.61
C GLN A 65 -16.60 -2.24 -3.67
N LYS A 66 -16.42 -3.46 -4.20
CA LYS A 66 -15.81 -4.56 -3.43
C LYS A 66 -14.35 -4.28 -3.08
N LEU A 67 -13.60 -3.69 -4.00
CA LEU A 67 -12.21 -3.28 -3.78
C LEU A 67 -12.12 -2.19 -2.71
N ASP A 68 -12.97 -1.16 -2.78
CA ASP A 68 -13.03 -0.08 -1.78
C ASP A 68 -13.30 -0.65 -0.37
N HIS A 69 -14.25 -1.58 -0.25
CA HIS A 69 -14.54 -2.24 1.01
C HIS A 69 -13.34 -3.05 1.53
N PHE A 70 -12.65 -3.79 0.65
CA PHE A 70 -11.43 -4.49 1.00
C PHE A 70 -10.35 -3.52 1.49
N LEU A 71 -10.09 -2.45 0.75
CA LEU A 71 -9.03 -1.48 1.07
C LEU A 71 -9.29 -0.76 2.39
N SER A 72 -10.55 -0.40 2.67
CA SER A 72 -10.94 0.20 3.95
C SER A 72 -10.54 -0.70 5.12
N ARG A 73 -10.97 -1.98 5.11
CA ARG A 73 -10.63 -2.93 6.18
C ARG A 73 -9.14 -3.25 6.26
N TRP A 74 -8.52 -3.54 5.12
CA TRP A 74 -7.09 -3.86 5.06
C TRP A 74 -6.24 -2.71 5.62
N SER A 75 -6.57 -1.46 5.27
CA SER A 75 -5.79 -0.30 5.71
C SER A 75 -5.90 -0.09 7.23
N SER A 76 -7.08 -0.27 7.81
CA SER A 76 -7.26 -0.20 9.26
C SER A 76 -6.45 -1.27 10.00
N GLU A 77 -6.45 -2.51 9.51
CA GLU A 77 -5.77 -3.63 10.17
C GLU A 77 -4.25 -3.60 9.95
N CYS A 78 -3.81 -3.30 8.73
CA CYS A 78 -2.39 -3.28 8.41
C CYS A 78 -1.66 -2.12 9.10
N LEU A 79 -2.24 -0.92 9.12
CA LEU A 79 -1.63 0.22 9.78
C LEU A 79 -1.43 -0.04 11.28
N GLN A 80 -2.43 -0.65 11.94
CA GLN A 80 -2.32 -1.09 13.33
C GLN A 80 -1.16 -2.07 13.51
N ARG A 81 -0.99 -3.03 12.59
CA ARG A 81 0.08 -4.02 12.66
C ARG A 81 1.47 -3.40 12.43
N TYR A 82 1.62 -2.50 11.45
CA TYR A 82 2.88 -1.79 11.23
C TYR A 82 3.27 -0.92 12.44
N GLN A 83 2.31 -0.21 13.04
CA GLN A 83 2.54 0.59 14.25
C GLN A 83 2.90 -0.27 15.47
N ALA A 84 2.37 -1.49 15.56
CA ALA A 84 2.75 -2.42 16.63
C ALA A 84 4.20 -2.89 16.45
N VAL A 85 4.64 -3.19 15.23
CA VAL A 85 6.01 -3.64 14.93
C VAL A 85 7.03 -2.51 15.16
N SER A 86 6.74 -1.26 14.75
CA SER A 86 7.67 -0.14 14.92
C SER A 86 7.98 0.17 16.39
N LYS A 87 7.03 -0.05 17.31
CA LYS A 87 7.26 0.10 18.76
C LYS A 87 8.35 -0.83 19.30
N TRP A 88 8.57 -1.98 18.68
CA TRP A 88 9.60 -2.94 19.11
C TRP A 88 10.99 -2.61 18.55
N HIS A 89 11.12 -1.63 17.64
CA HIS A 89 12.39 -1.23 17.03
C HIS A 89 13.01 0.03 17.66
N ILE A 90 12.49 0.51 18.80
CA ILE A 90 13.18 1.52 19.60
C ILE A 90 14.30 0.81 20.38
N HIS A 91 15.49 0.73 19.78
CA HIS A 91 16.69 0.36 20.51
C HIS A 91 16.90 1.32 21.70
N PRO A 92 17.30 0.85 22.89
CA PRO A 92 17.81 1.74 23.92
C PRO A 92 19.01 2.49 23.33
N PRO A 93 19.26 3.76 23.72
CA PRO A 93 20.38 4.52 23.17
C PRO A 93 21.67 3.76 23.49
N THR A 94 22.23 3.09 22.49
CA THR A 94 23.57 2.52 22.59
C THR A 94 24.51 3.70 22.74
N SER A 95 24.95 3.91 23.99
CA SER A 95 26.05 4.80 24.31
C SER A 95 27.26 4.36 23.48
N ARG A 96 27.57 5.17 22.47
CA ARG A 96 28.76 5.00 21.65
C ARG A 96 29.98 5.23 22.55
N LYS A 97 30.79 4.18 22.75
CA LYS A 97 32.17 4.31 23.17
C LYS A 97 33.02 3.43 22.25
N ASP A 98 33.47 4.04 21.16
CA ASP A 98 34.55 3.51 20.34
C ASP A 98 35.88 3.90 21.04
N PRO A 99 36.79 2.98 21.42
CA PRO A 99 38.10 3.34 21.99
C PRO A 99 39.22 3.48 20.95
N TRP A 100 38.91 3.54 19.65
CA TRP A 100 39.92 3.56 18.59
C TRP A 100 39.67 4.62 17.51
N CYS A 101 39.19 5.79 17.91
CA CYS A 101 39.50 7.07 17.28
C CYS A 101 40.33 7.91 18.26
#